data_AF-A0A0H3GV14-F1
#
_entry.id   AF-A0A0H3GV14-F1
#
_cell.length_a   1.000
_cell.length_b   1.000
_cell.length_c   1.000
_cell.angle_alpha   90.00
_cell.angle_beta   90.00
_cell.angle_gamma   90.00
#
_symmetry.space_group_name_H-M   'P 1'
#
loop_
_entity.id
_entity.type
_entity.pdbx_description
1 polymer ?
#
loop_
_entity_poly.entity_id
_entity_poly.type
_entity_poly.pdbx_seq_one_letter_code
_entity_poly.pdbx_strand_id
1 'polypeptide(L)'
;MMFKWPWKADDESGNAEMPWEQALAIPVLAHLSSTEQHKLTQMAARFLQQKRLVALQGLELTPLHQARIAMLFCLPVLELGIEWLDGFHEVLIYPAPFIVDDEWEDDIGLVHNQRVVQSGQSWQQGPVVLNWLDIQDSFDASGFNLVVHEVAHKLDTRNGDRASGVPLIPLREVAGWEHDLHAAMNNIQDEIDLVGESAASIDAYAATDPAECFAVLSEYFFSAPELFAPRFPALWQRFCHFYRQDPLARRRENGLQDEGDRRIVH
;
A
#
# COMPACT_ATOMS: atom_id res chain seq x y z
N MET A 1 -2.18 17.84 -23.52
CA MET A 1 -3.39 18.71 -23.48
C MET A 1 -3.56 19.22 -22.05
N MET A 2 -3.69 20.53 -21.80
CA MET A 2 -3.71 21.11 -20.43
C MET A 2 -5.13 20.99 -19.84
N PHE A 3 -5.40 19.95 -19.05
CA PHE A 3 -6.69 19.79 -18.37
C PHE A 3 -6.78 20.71 -17.15
N LYS A 4 -7.75 21.64 -17.18
CA LYS A 4 -8.03 22.59 -16.10
C LYS A 4 -9.16 22.04 -15.24
N TRP A 5 -8.82 21.53 -14.05
CA TRP A 5 -9.80 20.97 -13.12
C TRP A 5 -10.60 22.06 -12.39
N PRO A 6 -11.94 21.95 -12.28
CA PRO A 6 -12.75 22.91 -11.55
C PRO A 6 -12.81 22.54 -10.06
N TRP A 7 -12.17 23.35 -9.22
CA TRP A 7 -12.19 23.19 -7.76
C TRP A 7 -13.47 23.81 -7.17
N LYS A 8 -14.27 23.01 -6.47
CA LYS A 8 -15.08 23.47 -5.34
C LYS A 8 -14.56 22.73 -4.11
N ALA A 9 -13.89 23.46 -3.23
CA ALA A 9 -13.45 22.98 -1.95
C ALA A 9 -14.58 23.21 -0.94
N ASP A 10 -15.24 22.16 -0.49
CA ASP A 10 -16.00 22.19 0.76
C ASP A 10 -15.00 21.96 1.92
N ASP A 11 -15.00 22.91 2.85
CA ASP A 11 -14.04 23.05 3.96
C ASP A 11 -14.80 22.87 5.30
N GLU A 12 -15.42 21.71 5.52
CA GLU A 12 -16.30 21.46 6.68
C GLU A 12 -15.84 20.35 7.66
N SER A 13 -14.67 19.72 7.49
CA SER A 13 -14.26 18.58 8.37
C SER A 13 -13.42 18.95 9.61
N GLY A 14 -13.35 20.23 9.99
CA GLY A 14 -12.35 20.75 10.93
C GLY A 14 -12.55 20.55 12.45
N ASN A 15 -13.51 19.77 12.97
CA ASN A 15 -13.66 19.67 14.44
C ASN A 15 -14.37 18.42 15.02
N ALA A 16 -14.54 17.34 14.25
CA ALA A 16 -15.09 16.09 14.80
C ALA A 16 -13.96 15.23 15.40
N GLU A 17 -14.15 14.74 16.62
CA GLU A 17 -13.21 13.78 17.23
C GLU A 17 -13.14 12.53 16.36
N MET A 18 -11.94 12.20 15.89
CA MET A 18 -11.72 11.08 14.98
C MET A 18 -11.95 9.75 15.70
N PRO A 19 -12.72 8.79 15.13
CA PRO A 19 -13.09 7.55 15.81
C PRO A 19 -11.97 6.49 15.72
N TRP A 20 -10.81 6.79 16.30
CA TRP A 20 -9.59 5.98 16.14
C TRP A 20 -9.73 4.51 16.58
N GLU A 21 -10.44 4.24 17.67
CA GLU A 21 -10.70 2.87 18.14
C GLU A 21 -11.50 2.06 17.11
N GLN A 22 -12.52 2.68 16.49
CA GLN A 22 -13.31 2.04 15.43
C GLN A 22 -12.53 1.92 14.12
N ALA A 23 -11.59 2.84 13.87
CA ALA A 23 -10.72 2.80 12.71
C ALA A 23 -9.73 1.63 12.77
N LEU A 24 -9.17 1.36 13.96
CA LEU A 24 -8.28 0.21 14.22
C LEU A 24 -8.99 -1.15 14.08
N ALA A 25 -10.31 -1.20 14.25
CA ALA A 25 -11.11 -2.42 14.20
C ALA A 25 -11.37 -2.91 12.76
N ILE A 26 -10.28 -3.18 12.01
CA ILE A 26 -10.29 -3.80 10.68
C ILE A 26 -9.27 -4.95 10.60
N PRO A 27 -9.53 -6.02 9.82
CA PRO A 27 -8.68 -7.20 9.77
C PRO A 27 -7.18 -6.93 9.57
N VAL A 28 -6.81 -6.04 8.64
CA VAL A 28 -5.38 -5.75 8.35
C VAL A 28 -4.62 -5.14 9.54
N LEU A 29 -5.32 -4.49 10.47
CA LEU A 29 -4.74 -3.86 11.67
C LEU A 29 -4.91 -4.69 12.95
N ALA A 30 -5.67 -5.78 12.90
CA ALA A 30 -6.10 -6.55 14.08
C ALA A 30 -4.92 -7.11 14.90
N HIS A 31 -3.80 -7.38 14.25
CA HIS A 31 -2.62 -7.95 14.91
C HIS A 31 -1.65 -6.90 15.43
N LEU A 32 -1.89 -5.60 15.31
CA LEU A 32 -1.00 -4.59 15.90
C LEU A 32 -1.04 -4.65 17.44
N SER A 33 0.12 -4.64 18.09
CA SER A 33 0.22 -4.47 19.54
C SER A 33 -0.33 -3.11 19.98
N SER A 34 -0.72 -2.96 21.25
CA SER A 34 -1.23 -1.67 21.77
C SER A 34 -0.25 -0.51 21.55
N THR A 35 1.06 -0.77 21.64
CA THR A 35 2.11 0.22 21.34
C THR A 35 2.10 0.63 19.87
N GLU A 36 2.01 -0.34 18.95
CA GLU A 36 1.93 -0.07 17.52
C GLU A 36 0.63 0.65 17.15
N GLN A 37 -0.51 0.25 17.72
CA GLN A 37 -1.80 0.93 17.52
C GLN A 37 -1.75 2.40 17.95
N HIS A 38 -1.14 2.69 19.12
CA HIS A 38 -0.96 4.05 19.60
C HIS A 38 -0.04 4.87 18.70
N LYS A 39 1.07 4.27 18.23
CA LYS A 39 2.00 4.91 17.29
C LYS A 39 1.34 5.19 15.94
N LEU A 40 0.61 4.23 15.41
CA LEU A 40 -0.12 4.34 14.14
C LEU A 40 -1.19 5.44 14.23
N THR A 41 -1.94 5.49 15.34
CA THR A 41 -2.95 6.53 15.58
C THR A 41 -2.34 7.93 15.58
N GLN A 42 -1.22 8.13 16.28
CA GLN A 42 -0.52 9.43 16.28
C GLN A 42 -0.01 9.80 14.89
N MET A 43 0.54 8.83 14.15
CA MET A 43 1.03 9.06 12.80
C MET A 43 -0.11 9.39 11.83
N ALA A 44 -1.23 8.66 11.89
CA ALA A 44 -2.43 8.91 11.10
C ALA A 44 -3.06 10.27 11.40
N ALA A 45 -3.08 10.70 12.66
CA ALA A 45 -3.51 12.04 13.04
C ALA A 45 -2.63 13.14 12.39
N ARG A 46 -1.30 12.95 12.39
CA ARG A 46 -0.37 13.86 11.71
C ARG A 46 -0.53 13.82 10.20
N PHE A 47 -0.81 12.65 9.61
CA PHE A 47 -1.09 12.50 8.19
C PHE A 47 -2.30 13.36 7.79
N LEU A 48 -3.41 13.29 8.53
CA LEU A 48 -4.61 14.10 8.26
C LEU A 48 -4.39 15.60 8.46
N GLN A 49 -3.40 16.02 9.25
CA GLN A 49 -3.00 17.43 9.37
C GLN A 49 -2.15 17.91 8.19
N GLN A 50 -1.41 17.00 7.53
CA GLN A 50 -0.44 17.32 6.48
C GLN A 50 -0.95 17.06 5.06
N LYS A 51 -1.92 16.15 4.93
CA LYS A 51 -2.44 15.65 3.66
C LYS A 51 -3.94 15.89 3.59
N ARG A 52 -4.41 16.34 2.42
CA ARG A 52 -5.83 16.58 2.17
C ARG A 52 -6.44 15.36 1.48
N LEU A 53 -7.44 14.76 2.11
CA LEU A 53 -8.29 13.76 1.45
C LEU A 53 -9.39 14.48 0.67
N VAL A 54 -9.40 14.34 -0.66
CA VAL A 54 -10.35 15.02 -1.54
C VAL A 54 -11.27 13.96 -2.14
N ALA A 55 -12.49 13.89 -1.63
CA ALA A 55 -13.53 13.02 -2.19
C ALA A 55 -14.10 13.64 -3.47
N LEU A 56 -14.20 12.84 -4.54
CA LEU A 56 -14.63 13.29 -5.86
C LEU A 56 -15.96 12.65 -6.25
N GLN A 57 -16.63 13.23 -7.26
CA GLN A 57 -17.87 12.71 -7.84
C GLN A 57 -19.02 12.47 -6.82
N GLY A 58 -19.10 13.30 -5.78
CA GLY A 58 -20.14 13.19 -4.76
C GLY A 58 -19.92 12.08 -3.73
N LEU A 59 -18.74 11.46 -3.70
CA LEU A 59 -18.34 10.58 -2.61
C LEU A 59 -18.29 11.39 -1.29
N GLU A 60 -18.87 10.85 -0.22
CA GLU A 60 -18.80 11.42 1.12
C GLU A 60 -17.89 10.57 2.01
N LEU A 61 -16.84 11.17 2.56
CA LEU A 61 -15.92 10.49 3.48
C LEU A 61 -16.27 10.86 4.93
N THR A 62 -16.78 9.87 5.67
CA THR A 62 -17.01 10.00 7.11
C THR A 62 -15.69 10.13 7.87
N PRO A 63 -15.67 10.66 9.10
CA PRO A 63 -14.48 10.66 9.94
C PRO A 63 -13.86 9.25 10.11
N LEU A 64 -14.67 8.20 10.17
CA LEU A 64 -14.18 6.82 10.21
C LEU A 64 -13.43 6.42 8.93
N HIS A 65 -13.95 6.81 7.76
CA HIS A 65 -13.27 6.55 6.47
C HIS A 65 -11.92 7.26 6.42
N GLN A 66 -11.88 8.53 6.81
CA GLN A 66 -10.66 9.33 6.82
C GLN A 66 -9.60 8.75 7.78
N ALA A 67 -10.00 8.31 8.98
CA ALA A 67 -9.10 7.66 9.92
C ALA A 67 -8.49 6.37 9.35
N ARG A 68 -9.32 5.51 8.73
CA ARG A 68 -8.85 4.25 8.13
C ARG A 68 -7.90 4.48 6.96
N ILE A 69 -8.24 5.39 6.05
CA ILE A 69 -7.34 5.77 4.95
C ILE A 69 -5.99 6.22 5.50
N ALA A 70 -5.98 7.14 6.48
CA ALA A 70 -4.75 7.62 7.08
C ALA A 70 -3.93 6.51 7.76
N MET A 71 -4.58 5.58 8.46
CA MET A 71 -3.92 4.41 9.05
C MET A 71 -3.29 3.49 8.00
N LEU A 72 -3.98 3.23 6.88
CA LEU A 72 -3.43 2.43 5.79
C LEU A 72 -2.20 3.08 5.15
N PHE A 73 -2.21 4.41 4.93
CA PHE A 73 -1.04 5.15 4.44
C PHE A 73 0.15 5.07 5.41
N CYS A 74 -0.13 5.15 6.71
CA CYS A 74 0.91 5.17 7.73
C CYS A 74 1.47 3.77 8.08
N LEU A 75 0.75 2.69 7.76
CA LEU A 75 1.14 1.33 8.11
C LEU A 75 2.52 0.93 7.55
N PRO A 76 2.84 1.15 6.26
CA PRO A 76 4.16 0.80 5.73
C PRO A 76 5.30 1.61 6.35
N VAL A 77 5.04 2.87 6.69
CA VAL A 77 6.06 3.81 7.19
C VAL A 77 6.10 3.89 8.71
N LEU A 78 5.40 3.01 9.43
CA LEU A 78 5.26 3.05 10.89
C LEU A 78 6.63 3.13 11.59
N GLU A 79 7.59 2.32 11.16
CA GLU A 79 8.96 2.27 11.70
C GLU A 79 10.00 3.05 10.89
N LEU A 80 9.57 3.70 9.81
CA LEU A 80 10.40 4.52 8.93
C LEU A 80 10.31 6.01 9.30
N GLY A 81 9.11 6.48 9.60
CA GLY A 81 8.79 7.89 9.87
C GLY A 81 7.82 8.47 8.83
N ILE A 82 6.96 9.40 9.24
CA ILE A 82 5.92 9.99 8.36
C ILE A 82 6.51 10.79 7.21
N GLU A 83 7.74 11.30 7.36
CA GLU A 83 8.49 11.98 6.30
C GLU A 83 8.71 11.07 5.09
N TRP A 84 8.54 9.74 5.22
CA TRP A 84 8.55 8.82 4.08
C TRP A 84 7.37 9.00 3.12
N LEU A 85 6.31 9.65 3.57
CA LEU A 85 5.15 10.03 2.76
C LEU A 85 5.25 11.46 2.21
N ASP A 86 6.39 12.12 2.33
CA ASP A 86 6.64 13.39 1.62
C ASP A 86 6.65 13.17 0.10
N GLY A 87 6.30 14.21 -0.66
CA GLY A 87 6.21 14.17 -2.13
C GLY A 87 4.78 14.28 -2.70
N PHE A 88 3.76 14.25 -1.84
CA PHE A 88 2.38 14.57 -2.20
C PHE A 88 1.66 15.31 -1.07
N HIS A 89 0.63 16.07 -1.40
CA HIS A 89 -0.19 16.82 -0.43
C HIS A 89 -1.67 16.45 -0.49
N GLU A 90 -2.13 15.84 -1.58
CA GLU A 90 -3.54 15.49 -1.78
C GLU A 90 -3.68 14.01 -2.12
N VAL A 91 -4.73 13.40 -1.59
CA VAL A 91 -5.22 12.08 -1.99
C VAL A 91 -6.58 12.27 -2.62
N LEU A 92 -6.68 12.07 -3.93
CA LEU A 92 -7.93 12.19 -4.69
C LEU A 92 -8.64 10.84 -4.66
N ILE A 93 -9.89 10.80 -4.21
CA ILE A 93 -10.63 9.55 -4.02
C ILE A 93 -11.90 9.57 -4.87
N TYR A 94 -11.92 8.73 -5.90
CA TYR A 94 -13.09 8.48 -6.73
C TYR A 94 -13.99 7.41 -6.10
N PRO A 95 -15.31 7.39 -6.38
CA PRO A 95 -16.19 6.37 -5.82
C PRO A 95 -15.95 4.96 -6.38
N ALA A 96 -15.42 4.83 -7.60
CA ALA A 96 -15.17 3.56 -8.28
C ALA A 96 -13.95 3.67 -9.22
N PRO A 97 -13.36 2.55 -9.69
CA PRO A 97 -12.27 2.56 -10.64
C PRO A 97 -12.62 3.39 -11.88
N PHE A 98 -11.64 4.13 -12.39
CA PHE A 98 -11.80 4.97 -13.57
C PHE A 98 -10.74 4.59 -14.61
N ILE A 99 -11.07 4.81 -15.88
CA ILE A 99 -10.14 4.59 -16.98
C ILE A 99 -9.53 5.94 -17.29
N VAL A 100 -8.20 6.04 -17.18
CA VAL A 100 -7.44 7.16 -17.71
C VAL A 100 -6.87 6.71 -19.06
N ASP A 101 -7.02 7.55 -20.08
CA ASP A 101 -6.19 7.40 -21.28
C ASP A 101 -4.78 7.85 -20.88
N ASP A 102 -3.87 6.90 -20.65
CA ASP A 102 -2.46 7.22 -20.43
C ASP A 102 -1.78 7.35 -21.79
N GLU A 103 -1.24 8.55 -22.06
CA GLU A 103 -0.40 8.84 -23.21
C GLU A 103 1.04 8.88 -22.72
N TRP A 104 1.82 7.84 -23.04
CA TRP A 104 3.25 7.83 -22.78
C TRP A 104 4.01 7.82 -24.10
N GLU A 105 5.04 8.65 -24.17
CA GLU A 105 5.94 8.74 -25.31
C GLU A 105 7.14 7.84 -25.04
N ASP A 106 7.38 6.87 -25.92
CA ASP A 106 8.54 6.00 -25.81
C ASP A 106 9.85 6.74 -26.16
N ASP A 107 11.00 6.10 -25.93
CA ASP A 107 12.33 6.70 -26.17
C ASP A 107 12.60 7.03 -27.66
N ILE A 108 11.70 6.68 -28.59
CA ILE A 108 11.76 7.02 -30.03
C ILE A 108 10.70 8.04 -30.47
N GLY A 109 9.94 8.61 -29.53
CA GLY A 109 8.97 9.67 -29.78
C GLY A 109 7.59 9.18 -30.25
N LEU A 110 7.28 7.89 -30.06
CA LEU A 110 5.98 7.31 -30.37
C LEU A 110 5.07 7.44 -29.16
N VAL A 111 3.96 8.16 -29.32
CA VAL A 111 2.90 8.24 -28.32
C VAL A 111 2.07 6.96 -28.38
N HIS A 112 2.10 6.19 -27.30
CA HIS A 112 1.25 5.01 -27.11
C HIS A 112 0.05 5.39 -26.25
N ASN A 113 -1.15 5.09 -26.74
CA ASN A 113 -2.39 5.24 -25.99
C ASN A 113 -2.78 3.86 -25.46
N GLN A 114 -2.59 3.62 -24.16
CA GLN A 114 -3.07 2.40 -23.52
C GLN A 114 -4.25 2.74 -22.61
N ARG A 115 -5.40 2.11 -22.86
CA ARG A 115 -6.52 2.14 -21.92
C ARG A 115 -6.21 1.17 -20.79
N VAL A 116 -5.74 1.69 -19.68
CA VAL A 116 -5.54 0.91 -18.46
C VAL A 116 -6.72 1.23 -17.53
N VAL A 117 -7.40 0.19 -17.04
CA VAL A 117 -8.31 0.35 -15.89
C VAL A 117 -7.41 0.60 -14.70
N GLN A 118 -7.39 1.83 -14.19
CA GLN A 118 -6.44 2.21 -13.15
C GLN A 118 -7.13 2.20 -11.79
N SER A 119 -6.63 1.35 -10.91
CA SER A 119 -7.04 1.32 -9.50
C SER A 119 -6.37 2.45 -8.69
N GLY A 120 -5.21 2.96 -9.14
CA GLY A 120 -4.57 4.16 -8.60
C GLY A 120 -3.50 4.79 -9.51
N GLN A 121 -3.09 6.01 -9.18
CA GLN A 121 -1.92 6.70 -9.76
C GLN A 121 -1.18 7.49 -8.70
N SER A 122 0.14 7.29 -8.64
CA SER A 122 1.08 8.10 -7.89
C SER A 122 1.99 8.86 -8.86
N TRP A 123 1.60 10.08 -9.25
CA TRP A 123 2.51 10.98 -9.99
C TRP A 123 3.72 11.32 -9.10
N GLN A 124 4.94 11.29 -9.62
CA GLN A 124 6.17 11.45 -8.81
C GLN A 124 6.20 12.68 -7.89
N GLN A 125 5.47 13.74 -8.27
CA GLN A 125 5.30 14.98 -7.49
C GLN A 125 3.82 15.43 -7.47
N GLY A 126 2.87 14.51 -7.70
CA GLY A 126 1.45 14.84 -7.80
C GLY A 126 0.59 14.08 -6.79
N PRO A 127 -0.74 14.28 -6.85
CA PRO A 127 -1.66 13.64 -5.93
C PRO A 127 -1.56 12.12 -6.03
N VAL A 128 -1.86 11.44 -4.93
CA VAL A 128 -2.17 10.01 -4.97
C VAL A 128 -3.64 9.89 -5.35
N VAL A 129 -3.94 9.18 -6.43
CA VAL A 129 -5.31 8.97 -6.89
C VAL A 129 -5.71 7.56 -6.57
N LEU A 130 -6.86 7.40 -5.92
CA LEU A 130 -7.39 6.11 -5.47
C LEU A 130 -8.87 6.03 -5.83
N ASN A 131 -9.43 4.81 -5.73
CA ASN A 131 -10.87 4.62 -5.74
C ASN A 131 -11.36 3.98 -4.43
N TRP A 132 -12.58 4.33 -4.04
CA TRP A 132 -13.14 3.99 -2.73
C TRP A 132 -13.45 2.50 -2.60
N LEU A 133 -13.92 1.83 -3.66
CA LEU A 133 -14.20 0.38 -3.63
C LEU A 133 -12.95 -0.41 -3.26
N ASP A 134 -11.84 -0.15 -3.95
CA ASP A 134 -10.57 -0.84 -3.68
C ASP A 134 -9.97 -0.43 -2.32
N ILE A 135 -10.18 0.82 -1.86
CA ILE A 135 -9.83 1.21 -0.48
C ILE A 135 -10.61 0.37 0.54
N GLN A 136 -11.90 0.11 0.30
CA GLN A 136 -12.70 -0.70 1.21
C GLN A 136 -12.21 -2.15 1.27
N ASP A 137 -11.83 -2.72 0.13
CA ASP A 137 -11.26 -4.07 0.05
C ASP A 137 -9.90 -4.16 0.76
N SER A 138 -9.15 -3.05 0.80
CA SER A 138 -7.88 -2.92 1.54
C SER A 138 -8.03 -2.97 3.07
N PHE A 139 -9.25 -3.01 3.62
CA PHE A 139 -9.48 -3.22 5.05
C PHE A 139 -9.32 -4.68 5.47
N ASP A 140 -9.44 -5.61 4.53
CA ASP A 140 -9.31 -7.05 4.78
C ASP A 140 -7.84 -7.52 4.85
N ALA A 141 -7.64 -8.77 5.24
CA ALA A 141 -6.35 -9.46 5.29
C ALA A 141 -6.21 -10.47 4.14
N SER A 142 -6.58 -10.06 2.92
CA SER A 142 -6.75 -10.94 1.76
C SER A 142 -5.52 -11.09 0.86
N GLY A 143 -4.51 -10.22 1.00
CA GLY A 143 -3.38 -10.10 0.06
C GLY A 143 -3.45 -8.82 -0.78
N PHE A 144 -4.65 -8.26 -0.96
CA PHE A 144 -4.87 -7.00 -1.68
C PHE A 144 -4.88 -5.79 -0.74
N ASN A 145 -4.17 -4.74 -1.08
CA ASN A 145 -4.18 -3.46 -0.39
C ASN A 145 -3.71 -2.29 -1.28
N LEU A 146 -4.63 -1.67 -2.01
CA LEU A 146 -4.37 -0.56 -2.92
C LEU A 146 -3.60 0.61 -2.25
N VAL A 147 -3.90 0.93 -0.99
CA VAL A 147 -3.21 2.05 -0.32
C VAL A 147 -1.75 1.71 -0.05
N VAL A 148 -1.47 0.49 0.40
CA VAL A 148 -0.09 0.01 0.61
C VAL A 148 0.66 -0.09 -0.72
N HIS A 149 0.00 -0.52 -1.79
CA HIS A 149 0.55 -0.57 -3.15
C HIS A 149 1.07 0.81 -3.59
N GLU A 150 0.21 1.84 -3.53
CA GLU A 150 0.58 3.20 -3.91
C GLU A 150 1.67 3.78 -3.00
N VAL A 151 1.64 3.46 -1.70
CA VAL A 151 2.73 3.82 -0.79
C VAL A 151 4.04 3.14 -1.19
N ALA A 152 4.03 1.86 -1.58
CA ALA A 152 5.23 1.16 -2.02
C ALA A 152 5.87 1.83 -3.24
N HIS A 153 5.09 2.25 -4.24
CA HIS A 153 5.62 3.06 -5.35
C HIS A 153 6.24 4.39 -4.90
N LYS A 154 5.62 5.09 -3.94
CA LYS A 154 6.23 6.29 -3.35
C LYS A 154 7.55 5.99 -2.65
N LEU A 155 7.69 4.84 -1.99
CA LEU A 155 8.92 4.43 -1.34
C LEU A 155 10.02 4.04 -2.35
N ASP A 156 9.65 3.41 -3.46
CA ASP A 156 10.55 3.01 -4.54
C ASP A 156 11.16 4.23 -5.26
N THR A 157 10.30 5.18 -5.64
CA THR A 157 10.72 6.43 -6.31
C THR A 157 11.58 7.37 -5.43
N ARG A 158 11.82 7.05 -4.16
CA ARG A 158 12.80 7.80 -3.34
C ARG A 158 14.24 7.51 -3.71
N ASN A 159 14.50 6.40 -4.39
CA ASN A 159 15.83 6.00 -4.80
C ASN A 159 16.25 6.57 -6.18
N GLY A 160 15.33 7.26 -6.87
CA GLY A 160 15.61 7.90 -8.16
C GLY A 160 14.35 8.31 -8.90
N ASP A 161 14.53 8.87 -10.09
CA ASP A 161 13.44 9.44 -10.90
C ASP A 161 12.51 8.39 -11.53
N ARG A 162 12.64 7.09 -11.25
CA ARG A 162 11.75 6.04 -11.75
C ARG A 162 11.61 4.93 -10.70
N ALA A 163 10.41 4.36 -10.61
CA ALA A 163 10.18 3.15 -9.84
C ALA A 163 10.99 2.01 -10.49
N SER A 164 11.74 1.27 -9.68
CA SER A 164 12.69 0.24 -10.11
C SER A 164 12.45 -1.11 -9.44
N GLY A 165 11.51 -1.17 -8.48
CA GLY A 165 11.35 -2.27 -7.54
C GLY A 165 12.37 -2.27 -6.41
N VAL A 166 13.29 -1.30 -6.34
CA VAL A 166 14.35 -1.21 -5.34
C VAL A 166 14.18 0.06 -4.51
N PRO A 167 13.59 -0.03 -3.30
CA PRO A 167 13.43 1.13 -2.44
C PRO A 167 14.78 1.64 -1.94
N LEU A 168 14.78 2.82 -1.31
CA LEU A 168 16.00 3.45 -0.80
C LEU A 168 16.68 2.59 0.29
N ILE A 169 17.67 1.81 -0.12
CA ILE A 169 18.47 0.89 0.71
C ILE A 169 19.98 1.13 0.52
N PRO A 170 20.85 0.62 1.41
CA PRO A 170 22.30 0.72 1.23
C PRO A 170 22.78 0.07 -0.08
N LEU A 171 23.65 0.75 -0.84
CA LEU A 171 24.13 0.29 -2.16
C LEU A 171 24.64 -1.17 -2.19
N ARG A 172 25.25 -1.64 -1.10
CA ARG A 172 25.77 -3.02 -0.97
C ARG A 172 24.66 -4.09 -0.97
N GLU A 173 23.41 -3.71 -0.72
CA GLU A 173 22.25 -4.62 -0.61
C GLU A 173 21.46 -4.70 -1.92
N VAL A 174 21.61 -3.72 -2.82
CA VAL A 174 20.87 -3.57 -4.08
C VAL A 174 20.96 -4.83 -4.94
N ALA A 175 22.17 -5.32 -5.23
CA ALA A 175 22.34 -6.50 -6.10
C ALA A 175 21.64 -7.76 -5.53
N GLY A 176 21.63 -7.91 -4.20
CA GLY A 176 20.92 -9.02 -3.56
C GLY A 176 19.41 -8.84 -3.59
N TRP A 177 18.94 -7.60 -3.43
CA TRP A 177 17.52 -7.26 -3.54
C TRP A 177 17.00 -7.56 -4.95
N GLU A 178 17.66 -7.02 -5.98
CA GLU A 178 17.28 -7.24 -7.38
C GLU A 178 17.28 -8.74 -7.72
N HIS A 179 18.28 -9.49 -7.25
CA HIS A 179 18.35 -10.93 -7.48
C HIS A 179 17.12 -11.67 -6.91
N ASP A 180 16.80 -11.42 -5.63
CA ASP A 180 15.69 -12.09 -4.96
C ASP A 180 14.33 -11.64 -5.50
N LEU A 181 14.20 -10.37 -5.92
CA LEU A 181 12.99 -9.84 -6.55
C LEU A 181 12.74 -10.50 -7.92
N HIS A 182 13.74 -10.54 -8.80
CA HIS A 182 13.59 -11.23 -10.10
C HIS A 182 13.37 -12.73 -9.94
N ALA A 183 13.97 -13.37 -8.92
CA ALA A 183 13.70 -14.77 -8.61
C ALA A 183 12.23 -14.99 -8.19
N ALA A 184 11.66 -14.07 -7.40
CA ALA A 184 10.25 -14.10 -7.05
C ALA A 184 9.35 -13.91 -8.27
N MET A 185 9.64 -12.92 -9.13
CA MET A 185 8.90 -12.68 -10.38
C MET A 185 8.88 -13.92 -11.27
N ASN A 186 10.03 -14.56 -11.50
CA ASN A 186 10.10 -15.78 -12.31
C ASN A 186 9.28 -16.91 -11.69
N ASN A 187 9.33 -17.09 -10.36
CA ASN A 187 8.53 -18.11 -9.68
C ASN A 187 7.02 -17.84 -9.72
N ILE A 188 6.62 -16.56 -9.70
CA ILE A 188 5.21 -16.17 -9.87
C ILE A 188 4.78 -16.46 -11.31
N GLN A 189 5.59 -16.10 -12.31
CA GLN A 189 5.32 -16.42 -13.72
C GLN A 189 5.22 -17.93 -13.97
N ASP A 190 6.14 -18.73 -13.43
CA ASP A 190 6.11 -20.19 -13.55
C ASP A 190 4.82 -20.79 -12.96
N GLU A 191 4.30 -20.23 -11.86
CA GLU A 191 3.02 -20.66 -11.27
C GLU A 191 1.84 -20.26 -12.16
N ILE A 192 1.81 -19.01 -12.65
CA ILE A 192 0.78 -18.52 -13.58
C ILE A 192 0.71 -19.40 -14.83
N ASP A 193 1.85 -19.77 -15.40
CA ASP A 193 1.93 -20.64 -16.58
C ASP A 193 1.38 -22.04 -16.28
N LEU A 194 1.49 -22.51 -15.03
CA LEU A 194 1.04 -23.84 -14.61
C LEU A 194 -0.45 -23.90 -14.27
N VAL A 195 -0.98 -22.90 -13.54
CA VAL A 195 -2.36 -22.95 -12.99
C VAL A 195 -3.30 -21.88 -13.57
N GLY A 196 -2.77 -20.89 -14.27
CA GLY A 196 -3.48 -19.72 -14.78
C GLY A 196 -3.53 -18.57 -13.76
N GLU A 197 -3.68 -17.34 -14.26
CA GLU A 197 -3.65 -16.10 -13.47
C GLU A 197 -4.62 -16.13 -12.27
N SER A 198 -5.87 -16.55 -12.47
CA SER A 198 -6.90 -16.54 -11.42
C SER A 198 -6.70 -17.60 -10.33
N ALA A 199 -5.78 -18.55 -10.53
CA ALA A 199 -5.49 -19.62 -9.57
C ALA A 199 -4.10 -19.49 -8.93
N ALA A 200 -3.29 -18.52 -9.38
CA ALA A 200 -1.99 -18.25 -8.79
C ALA A 200 -2.15 -17.77 -7.34
N SER A 201 -1.17 -18.09 -6.48
CA SER A 201 -1.25 -17.75 -5.06
C SER A 201 -0.80 -16.32 -4.72
N ILE A 202 -0.19 -15.63 -5.68
CA ILE A 202 0.13 -14.20 -5.66
C ILE A 202 -0.49 -13.58 -6.91
N ASP A 203 -0.93 -12.33 -6.80
CA ASP A 203 -1.52 -11.59 -7.92
C ASP A 203 -0.57 -11.59 -9.13
N ALA A 204 -1.10 -11.93 -10.30
CA ALA A 204 -0.35 -12.04 -11.54
C ALA A 204 0.33 -10.73 -11.95
N TYR A 205 -0.20 -9.60 -11.48
CA TYR A 205 0.40 -8.29 -11.71
C TYR A 205 1.83 -8.20 -11.15
N ALA A 206 2.18 -8.95 -10.11
CA ALA A 206 3.54 -8.99 -9.59
C ALA A 206 4.60 -9.54 -10.58
N ALA A 207 4.19 -10.20 -11.66
CA ALA A 207 5.11 -10.75 -12.67
C ALA A 207 5.40 -9.77 -13.82
N THR A 208 4.71 -8.62 -13.91
CA THR A 208 4.82 -7.72 -15.08
C THR A 208 6.16 -6.99 -15.14
N ASP A 209 6.58 -6.40 -14.02
CA ASP A 209 7.84 -5.68 -13.89
C ASP A 209 8.27 -5.57 -12.41
N PRO A 210 9.53 -5.22 -12.14
CA PRO A 210 10.06 -5.17 -10.77
C PRO A 210 9.36 -4.17 -9.84
N ALA A 211 8.89 -3.02 -10.35
CA ALA A 211 8.23 -2.02 -9.52
C ALA A 211 6.87 -2.53 -9.02
N GLU A 212 6.12 -3.17 -9.93
CA GLU A 212 4.84 -3.81 -9.58
C GLU A 212 5.05 -5.03 -8.68
N CYS A 213 6.09 -5.81 -8.92
CA CYS A 213 6.44 -6.91 -8.03
C CYS A 213 6.68 -6.42 -6.59
N PHE A 214 7.44 -5.33 -6.42
CA PHE A 214 7.65 -4.74 -5.11
C PHE A 214 6.35 -4.23 -4.48
N ALA A 215 5.52 -3.53 -5.25
CA ALA A 215 4.26 -2.99 -4.76
C ALA A 215 3.29 -4.08 -4.32
N VAL A 216 3.02 -5.06 -5.18
CA VAL A 216 2.14 -6.20 -4.87
C VAL A 216 2.68 -6.99 -3.68
N LEU A 217 3.96 -7.37 -3.66
CA LEU A 217 4.50 -8.12 -2.52
C LEU A 217 4.46 -7.30 -1.21
N SER A 218 4.44 -5.96 -1.28
CA SER A 218 4.23 -5.11 -0.10
C SER A 218 2.79 -5.24 0.41
N GLU A 219 1.80 -5.36 -0.47
CA GLU A 219 0.41 -5.66 -0.07
C GLU A 219 0.34 -6.97 0.71
N TYR A 220 0.91 -8.06 0.16
CA TYR A 220 0.96 -9.35 0.84
C TYR A 220 1.77 -9.29 2.14
N PHE A 221 2.85 -8.51 2.20
CA PHE A 221 3.65 -8.34 3.40
C PHE A 221 2.82 -7.85 4.59
N PHE A 222 1.93 -6.88 4.36
CA PHE A 222 1.09 -6.30 5.41
C PHE A 222 -0.26 -7.01 5.61
N SER A 223 -0.86 -7.56 4.55
CA SER A 223 -2.22 -8.10 4.58
C SER A 223 -2.29 -9.64 4.62
N ALA A 224 -1.34 -10.37 4.03
CA ALA A 224 -1.34 -11.84 3.99
C ALA A 224 0.10 -12.44 4.05
N PRO A 225 0.87 -12.17 5.12
CA PRO A 225 2.27 -12.58 5.26
C PRO A 225 2.49 -14.10 5.19
N GLU A 226 1.49 -14.92 5.52
CA GLU A 226 1.52 -16.39 5.38
C GLU A 226 1.56 -16.87 3.93
N LEU A 227 1.13 -16.06 2.95
CA LEU A 227 1.25 -16.38 1.53
C LEU A 227 2.62 -15.95 0.98
N PHE A 228 3.20 -14.86 1.51
CA PHE A 228 4.47 -14.33 1.05
C PHE A 228 5.69 -15.02 1.69
N ALA A 229 5.77 -15.03 3.02
CA ALA A 229 7.00 -15.41 3.73
C ALA A 229 7.48 -16.85 3.45
N PRO A 230 6.61 -17.88 3.41
CA PRO A 230 7.04 -19.24 3.13
C PRO A 230 7.51 -19.42 1.68
N ARG A 231 6.95 -18.64 0.75
CA ARG A 231 7.24 -18.75 -0.68
C ARG A 231 8.56 -18.07 -1.05
N PHE A 232 8.82 -16.90 -0.49
CA PHE A 232 10.01 -16.10 -0.80
C PHE A 232 10.79 -15.71 0.47
N PRO A 233 11.36 -16.67 1.22
CA PRO A 233 11.93 -16.40 2.55
C PRO A 233 13.12 -15.43 2.52
N ALA A 234 13.95 -15.44 1.48
CA ALA A 234 15.06 -14.49 1.34
C ALA A 234 14.55 -13.06 1.11
N LEU A 235 13.59 -12.88 0.20
CA LEU A 235 12.98 -11.59 -0.11
C LEU A 235 12.17 -11.05 1.08
N TRP A 236 11.43 -11.92 1.78
CA TRP A 236 10.73 -11.59 3.02
C TRP A 236 11.67 -10.93 4.05
N GLN A 237 12.86 -11.49 4.26
CA GLN A 237 13.84 -10.90 5.19
C GLN A 237 14.30 -9.51 4.76
N ARG A 238 14.40 -9.26 3.45
CA ARG A 238 14.72 -7.92 2.93
C ARG A 238 13.59 -6.92 3.18
N PHE A 239 12.34 -7.34 3.00
CA PHE A 239 11.17 -6.52 3.32
C PHE A 239 11.10 -6.21 4.82
N CYS A 240 11.35 -7.21 5.68
CA CYS A 240 11.49 -6.99 7.13
C CYS A 240 12.60 -5.99 7.46
N HIS A 241 13.76 -6.09 6.82
CA HIS A 241 14.87 -5.16 7.03
C HIS A 241 14.51 -3.74 6.57
N PHE A 242 13.91 -3.62 5.39
CA PHE A 242 13.51 -2.35 4.80
C PHE A 242 12.43 -1.67 5.63
N TYR A 243 11.27 -2.30 5.82
CA TYR A 243 10.13 -1.75 6.56
C TYR A 243 10.38 -1.68 8.07
N ARG A 244 11.38 -2.40 8.59
CA ARG A 244 11.66 -2.60 10.02
C ARG A 244 10.47 -3.16 10.79
N GLN A 245 9.66 -3.98 10.12
CA GLN A 245 8.47 -4.63 10.66
C GLN A 245 8.52 -6.12 10.36
N ASP A 246 7.86 -6.94 11.19
CA ASP A 246 7.67 -8.37 10.91
C ASP A 246 6.19 -8.75 11.19
N PRO A 247 5.29 -8.54 10.21
CA PRO A 247 3.88 -8.86 10.36
C PRO A 247 3.60 -10.35 10.64
N LEU A 248 4.47 -11.26 10.20
CA LEU A 248 4.31 -12.69 10.46
C LEU A 248 4.63 -13.04 11.92
N ALA A 249 5.74 -12.51 12.45
CA ALA A 249 6.08 -12.66 13.87
C ALA A 249 4.99 -12.07 14.76
N ARG A 250 4.50 -10.87 14.41
CA ARG A 250 3.40 -10.18 15.09
C ARG A 250 2.13 -11.04 15.17
N ARG A 251 1.74 -11.70 14.07
CA ARG A 251 0.59 -12.63 14.04
C ARG A 251 0.77 -13.83 14.97
N ARG A 252 1.99 -14.39 15.03
CA ARG A 252 2.30 -15.53 15.92
C ARG A 252 2.24 -15.14 17.39
N GLU A 253 2.82 -13.99 17.75
CA GLU A 253 2.83 -13.50 19.13
C GLU A 253 1.41 -13.22 19.65
N ASN A 254 0.57 -12.60 18.82
CA ASN A 254 -0.79 -12.23 19.23
C ASN A 254 -1.77 -13.41 19.15
N GLY A 255 -1.57 -14.35 18.22
CA GLY A 255 -2.31 -15.63 18.23
C GLY A 255 -2.04 -16.46 19.49
N LEU A 256 -0.79 -16.44 19.99
CA LEU A 256 -0.43 -17.10 21.25
C LEU A 256 -1.00 -16.38 22.49
N GLN A 257 -1.12 -15.05 22.46
CA GLN A 257 -1.78 -14.29 23.53
C GLN A 257 -3.28 -14.59 23.60
N ASP A 258 -3.97 -14.67 22.45
CA ASP A 258 -5.39 -15.04 22.39
C ASP A 258 -5.64 -16.49 22.88
N GLU A 259 -4.74 -17.43 22.58
CA GLU A 259 -4.83 -18.79 23.13
C GLU A 259 -4.51 -18.85 24.63
N GLY A 260 -3.58 -18.01 25.10
CA GLY A 260 -3.23 -17.90 26.52
C GLY A 260 -4.38 -17.36 27.36
N ASP A 261 -5.06 -16.32 26.89
CA ASP A 261 -6.20 -15.72 27.60
C ASP A 261 -7.41 -16.68 27.61
N ARG A 262 -7.65 -17.41 26.51
CA ARG A 262 -8.68 -18.47 26.48
C ARG A 262 -8.40 -19.64 27.43
N ARG A 263 -7.14 -19.90 27.80
CA ARG A 263 -6.79 -20.96 28.77
C ARG A 263 -6.87 -20.51 30.23
N ILE A 264 -6.90 -19.21 30.50
CA ILE A 264 -7.00 -18.67 31.87
C ILE A 264 -8.46 -18.52 32.32
N VAL A 265 -9.41 -18.56 31.39
CA VAL A 265 -10.86 -18.55 31.67
C VAL A 265 -11.41 -19.99 31.76
N HIS A 266 -10.97 -20.76 32.77
CA HIS A 266 -11.60 -22.01 33.22
C HIS A 266 -11.27 -22.28 34.69
#